data_AF-A0A4V1LY74-F1
#
_entry.id   AF-A0A4V1LY74-F1
#
_cell.length_a   1.000
_cell.length_b   1.000
_cell.length_c   1.000
_cell.angle_alpha   90.00
_cell.angle_beta   90.00
_cell.angle_gamma   90.00
#
_symmetry.space_group_name_H-M   'P 1'
#
loop_
_entity.id
_entity.type
_entity.pdbx_description
1 polymer ?
#
loop_
_entity_poly.entity_id
_entity_poly.type
_entity_poly.pdbx_seq_one_letter_code
_entity_poly.pdbx_strand_id
1 'polypeptide(L)'
;MLVVLILTIIFAIFTPKVSNFFDFGVKNQLKVEYALINSAIKNQEFQANLLQNSFNLSKFDSAKIDTKDEELFKDILEHPFKSTTTKEKEVGKWAKIASVDYIFFTKNSSVKFSLENSSFECITPIEICKELE
;
A
#
# COMPACT_ATOMS: atom_id res chain seq x y z
N MET A 1 32.47 -32.24 -9.88
CA MET A 1 31.17 -32.90 -9.62
C MET A 1 30.69 -32.69 -8.18
N LEU A 2 31.54 -32.95 -7.17
CA LEU A 2 31.22 -32.71 -5.74
C LEU A 2 30.83 -31.27 -5.39
N VAL A 3 31.52 -30.27 -5.93
CA VAL A 3 31.23 -28.84 -5.69
C VAL A 3 29.85 -28.43 -6.22
N VAL A 4 29.47 -28.94 -7.40
CA VAL A 4 28.15 -28.66 -8.00
C VAL A 4 27.03 -29.28 -7.17
N LEU A 5 27.25 -30.49 -6.65
CA LEU A 5 26.30 -31.19 -5.76
C LEU A 5 26.08 -30.43 -4.44
N ILE A 6 27.16 -29.92 -3.84
CA ILE A 6 27.10 -29.13 -2.61
C ILE A 6 26.35 -27.81 -2.86
N LEU A 7 26.63 -27.12 -3.96
CA LEU A 7 25.93 -25.89 -4.33
C LEU A 7 24.42 -26.14 -4.55
N THR A 8 24.03 -27.21 -5.25
CA THR A 8 22.61 -27.51 -5.48
C THR A 8 21.84 -27.80 -4.19
N ILE A 9 22.47 -28.46 -3.22
CA ILE A 9 21.85 -28.74 -1.90
C ILE A 9 21.67 -27.45 -1.11
N ILE A 10 22.67 -26.56 -1.13
CA ILE A 10 22.60 -25.27 -0.44
C ILE A 10 21.49 -24.41 -1.04
N PHE A 11 21.40 -24.27 -2.37
CA PHE A 11 20.36 -23.47 -3.02
C PHE A 11 18.93 -24.00 -2.76
N ALA A 12 18.72 -25.32 -2.68
CA ALA A 12 17.41 -25.91 -2.41
C ALA A 12 16.87 -25.58 -1.00
N ILE A 13 17.75 -25.32 -0.02
CA ILE A 13 17.36 -25.02 1.37
C ILE A 13 16.94 -23.55 1.55
N PHE A 14 17.45 -22.64 0.70
CA PHE A 14 17.16 -21.20 0.80
C PHE A 14 15.91 -20.76 0.02
N THR A 15 15.51 -21.47 -1.04
CA THR A 15 14.38 -21.03 -1.90
C THR A 15 13.03 -20.92 -1.19
N PRO A 16 12.57 -21.86 -0.32
CA PRO A 16 11.23 -21.77 0.26
C PRO A 16 11.13 -20.74 1.41
N LYS A 17 12.25 -20.39 2.07
CA LYS A 17 12.26 -19.41 3.16
C LYS A 17 12.24 -17.97 2.65
N VAL A 18 12.89 -17.73 1.51
CA VAL A 18 12.99 -16.41 0.89
C VAL A 18 11.63 -15.94 0.34
N SER A 19 10.84 -16.83 -0.27
CA SER A 19 9.49 -16.45 -0.76
C SER A 19 8.55 -16.01 0.35
N ASN A 20 8.55 -16.72 1.48
CA ASN A 20 7.70 -16.41 2.63
C ASN A 20 8.16 -15.11 3.34
N PHE A 21 9.48 -14.85 3.35
CA PHE A 21 10.04 -13.61 3.87
C PHE A 21 9.64 -12.38 3.01
N PHE A 22 9.65 -12.51 1.68
CA PHE A 22 9.19 -11.44 0.79
C PHE A 22 7.69 -11.14 0.97
N ASP A 23 6.86 -12.17 1.10
CA ASP A 23 5.43 -12.00 1.36
C ASP A 23 5.16 -11.32 2.71
N PHE A 24 5.94 -11.66 3.74
CA PHE A 24 5.91 -10.97 5.03
C PHE A 24 6.35 -9.50 4.93
N GLY A 25 7.42 -9.21 4.19
CA GLY A 25 7.92 -7.85 3.99
C GLY A 25 6.89 -6.94 3.33
N VAL A 26 6.28 -7.41 2.24
CA VAL A 26 5.24 -6.67 1.49
C VAL A 26 3.98 -6.45 2.33
N LYS A 27 3.57 -7.45 3.11
CA LYS A 27 2.42 -7.33 4.02
C LYS A 27 2.68 -6.31 5.14
N ASN A 28 3.87 -6.33 5.74
CA ASN A 28 4.24 -5.34 6.76
C ASN A 28 4.35 -3.93 6.18
N GLN A 29 4.90 -3.81 4.96
CA GLN A 29 4.92 -2.53 4.25
C GLN A 29 3.50 -1.98 4.11
N LEU A 30 2.56 -2.78 3.61
CA LEU A 30 1.15 -2.38 3.50
C LEU A 30 0.58 -1.92 4.84
N LYS A 31 0.84 -2.66 5.92
CA LYS A 31 0.35 -2.29 7.27
C LYS A 31 0.92 -0.94 7.73
N VAL A 32 2.22 -0.71 7.54
CA VAL A 32 2.89 0.54 7.91
C VAL A 32 2.36 1.70 7.07
N GLU A 33 2.28 1.55 5.75
CA GLU A 33 1.81 2.59 4.84
C GLU A 33 0.33 2.93 5.09
N TYR A 34 -0.51 1.93 5.34
CA TYR A 34 -1.90 2.13 5.73
C TYR A 34 -2.03 2.91 7.05
N ALA A 35 -1.22 2.57 8.06
CA ALA A 35 -1.19 3.31 9.32
C ALA A 35 -0.70 4.75 9.14
N LEU A 36 0.29 4.98 8.27
CA LEU A 36 0.79 6.31 7.94
C LEU A 36 -0.28 7.18 7.29
N ILE A 37 -0.98 6.67 6.27
CA ILE A 37 -2.08 7.36 5.61
C ILE A 37 -3.15 7.76 6.63
N ASN A 38 -3.62 6.81 7.45
CA ASN A 38 -4.65 7.07 8.44
C ASN A 38 -4.18 8.03 9.56
N SER A 39 -2.91 7.97 9.96
CA SER A 39 -2.35 8.92 10.93
C SER A 39 -2.27 10.33 10.36
N ALA A 40 -1.94 10.47 9.07
CA ALA A 40 -1.88 11.76 8.41
C ALA A 40 -3.26 12.42 8.30
N ILE A 41 -4.28 11.62 7.93
CA ILE A 41 -5.69 12.06 7.89
C ILE A 41 -6.13 12.55 9.28
N LYS A 42 -5.91 11.75 10.34
CA LYS A 42 -6.25 12.12 11.72
C LYS A 42 -5.55 13.39 12.19
N ASN A 43 -4.28 13.58 11.80
CA ASN A 43 -3.56 14.80 12.13
C ASN A 43 -4.17 16.02 11.43
N GLN A 44 -4.53 15.93 10.16
CA GLN A 44 -5.19 17.04 9.45
C GLN A 44 -6.57 17.35 10.04
N GLU A 45 -7.35 16.32 10.36
CA GLU A 45 -8.64 16.46 11.05
C GLU A 45 -8.47 17.17 12.40
N PHE A 46 -7.48 16.74 13.20
CA PHE A 46 -7.15 17.38 14.47
C PHE A 46 -6.79 18.86 14.30
N GLN A 47 -5.95 19.20 13.31
CA GLN A 47 -5.59 20.60 13.03
C GLN A 47 -6.80 21.43 12.57
N ALA A 48 -7.67 20.88 11.72
CA ALA A 48 -8.89 21.56 11.30
C ALA A 48 -9.82 21.86 12.49
N ASN A 49 -9.98 20.89 13.41
CA ASN A 49 -10.77 21.04 14.62
C ASN A 49 -10.20 22.10 15.57
N LEU A 50 -8.88 22.18 15.73
CA LEU A 50 -8.22 23.24 16.53
C LEU A 50 -8.51 24.64 15.98
N LEU A 51 -8.62 24.76 14.66
CA LEU A 51 -8.93 26.01 13.96
C LEU A 51 -10.45 26.28 13.85
N GLN A 52 -11.29 25.44 14.45
CA GLN A 52 -12.76 25.50 14.35
C GLN A 52 -13.29 25.45 12.90
N ASN A 53 -12.54 24.82 12.00
CA ASN A 53 -12.93 24.60 10.61
C ASN A 53 -13.60 23.23 10.43
N SER A 54 -14.52 23.12 9.48
CA SER A 54 -15.01 21.80 9.07
C SER A 54 -13.92 21.03 8.34
N PHE A 55 -13.66 19.80 8.77
CA PHE A 55 -12.78 18.88 8.05
C PHE A 55 -13.59 18.17 6.97
N ASN A 56 -13.20 18.37 5.71
CA ASN A 56 -13.73 17.61 4.58
C ASN A 56 -12.61 17.37 3.60
N LEU A 57 -12.14 16.13 3.54
CA LEU A 57 -11.09 15.72 2.63
C LEU A 57 -11.72 14.90 1.51
N SER A 58 -11.86 15.53 0.34
CA SER A 58 -12.52 14.91 -0.83
C SER A 58 -11.54 14.18 -1.75
N LYS A 59 -10.23 14.45 -1.61
CA LYS A 59 -9.14 13.85 -2.39
C LYS A 59 -7.87 13.84 -1.55
N PHE A 60 -6.98 12.88 -1.84
CA PHE A 60 -5.65 12.77 -1.21
C PHE A 60 -4.50 13.16 -2.14
N ASP A 61 -4.77 13.30 -3.43
CA ASP A 61 -3.80 13.71 -4.45
C ASP A 61 -4.52 14.12 -5.75
N SER A 62 -3.73 14.65 -6.68
CA SER A 62 -4.10 14.95 -8.06
C SER A 62 -3.55 13.94 -9.08
N ALA A 63 -3.09 12.78 -8.61
CA ALA A 63 -2.48 11.75 -9.46
C ALA A 63 -3.47 11.26 -10.53
N LYS A 64 -2.93 10.98 -11.71
CA LYS A 64 -3.69 10.37 -12.80
C LYS A 64 -3.99 8.90 -12.50
N ILE A 65 -5.18 8.48 -12.90
CA ILE A 65 -5.62 7.08 -12.78
C ILE A 65 -4.72 6.20 -13.67
N ASP A 66 -4.35 5.04 -13.14
CA ASP A 66 -3.61 3.97 -13.83
C ASP A 66 -2.33 4.45 -14.55
N THR A 67 -1.66 5.43 -13.97
CA THR A 67 -0.44 6.03 -14.53
C THR A 67 0.72 5.77 -13.57
N LYS A 68 1.87 5.38 -14.11
CA LYS A 68 3.09 5.09 -13.35
C LYS A 68 3.79 6.37 -12.88
N ASP A 69 4.49 6.29 -11.75
CA ASP A 69 5.36 7.32 -11.17
C ASP A 69 4.63 8.63 -10.75
N GLU A 70 3.31 8.60 -10.71
CA GLU A 70 2.49 9.67 -10.12
C GLU A 70 2.64 9.67 -8.59
N GLU A 71 2.40 10.83 -7.99
CA GLU A 71 2.54 11.05 -6.54
C GLU A 71 1.21 10.83 -5.84
N LEU A 72 1.06 9.64 -5.25
CA LEU A 72 -0.12 9.28 -4.48
C LEU A 72 -0.05 9.84 -3.06
N PHE A 73 -1.22 10.22 -2.53
CA PHE A 73 -1.39 10.75 -1.18
C PHE A 73 -0.60 12.04 -0.88
N LYS A 74 -0.22 12.79 -1.92
CA LYS A 74 0.60 14.00 -1.80
C LYS A 74 -0.02 15.10 -0.96
N ASP A 75 -1.34 15.18 -0.90
CA ASP A 75 -2.04 16.22 -0.14
C ASP A 75 -2.08 15.90 1.36
N ILE A 76 -1.67 14.69 1.77
CA ILE A 76 -1.66 14.25 3.17
C ILE A 76 -0.29 13.77 3.68
N LEU A 77 0.58 13.22 2.82
CA LEU A 77 1.90 12.73 3.20
C LEU A 77 3.00 13.72 2.81
N GLU A 78 3.98 13.91 3.69
CA GLU A 78 5.20 14.66 3.39
C GLU A 78 6.02 13.99 2.27
N HIS A 79 6.02 12.66 2.24
CA HIS A 79 6.70 11.84 1.24
C HIS A 79 5.67 11.00 0.49
N PRO A 80 5.20 11.46 -0.69
CA PRO A 80 4.20 10.76 -1.48
C PRO A 80 4.71 9.43 -2.01
N PHE A 81 3.82 8.44 -2.15
CA PHE A 81 4.17 7.16 -2.76
C PHE A 81 4.19 7.28 -4.29
N LYS A 82 5.15 6.62 -4.94
CA LYS A 82 5.19 6.54 -6.41
C LYS A 82 4.30 5.40 -6.90
N SER A 83 3.37 5.72 -7.79
CA SER A 83 2.42 4.75 -8.32
C SER A 83 3.05 3.75 -9.30
N THR A 84 2.41 2.60 -9.42
CA THR A 84 2.51 1.69 -10.57
C THR A 84 1.20 1.71 -11.35
N THR A 85 1.03 0.78 -12.30
CA THR A 85 -0.20 0.59 -13.07
C THR A 85 -0.83 -0.77 -12.78
N THR A 86 -2.13 -0.90 -13.06
CA THR A 86 -2.87 -2.16 -13.06
C THR A 86 -2.42 -3.13 -14.13
N LYS A 87 -1.66 -2.67 -15.14
CA LYS A 87 -0.99 -3.51 -16.13
C LYS A 87 0.32 -4.09 -15.60
N GLU A 88 1.14 -3.27 -14.95
CA GLU A 88 2.45 -3.69 -14.42
C GLU A 88 2.34 -4.46 -13.10
N LYS A 89 1.41 -4.06 -12.22
CA LYS A 89 1.13 -4.70 -10.93
C LYS A 89 2.40 -4.95 -10.10
N GLU A 90 3.29 -3.96 -10.05
CA GLU A 90 4.55 -4.10 -9.31
C GLU A 90 4.26 -4.42 -7.83
N VAL A 91 4.82 -5.54 -7.35
CA VAL A 91 4.64 -6.00 -5.97
C VAL A 91 5.19 -4.96 -4.99
N GLY A 92 4.43 -4.68 -3.93
CA GLY A 92 4.79 -3.68 -2.93
C GLY A 92 4.53 -2.25 -3.38
N LYS A 93 3.77 -2.03 -4.46
CA LYS A 93 3.41 -0.70 -4.95
C LYS A 93 1.90 -0.48 -4.99
N TRP A 94 1.55 0.80 -4.92
CA TRP A 94 0.21 1.33 -5.04
C TRP A 94 -0.11 1.74 -6.47
N ALA A 95 -1.37 1.64 -6.88
CA ALA A 95 -1.90 2.31 -8.05
C ALA A 95 -3.22 3.00 -7.73
N LYS A 96 -3.49 4.09 -8.44
CA LYS A 96 -4.78 4.77 -8.40
C LYS A 96 -5.70 4.18 -9.46
N ILE A 97 -6.88 3.72 -9.06
CA ILE A 97 -7.84 3.04 -9.95
C ILE A 97 -9.12 3.84 -10.18
N ALA A 98 -9.43 4.80 -9.30
CA ALA A 98 -10.47 5.79 -9.51
C ALA A 98 -10.09 7.11 -8.81
N SER A 99 -11.00 8.10 -8.82
CA SER A 99 -10.74 9.39 -8.15
C SER A 99 -10.44 9.25 -6.65
N VAL A 100 -11.07 8.27 -6.01
CA VAL A 100 -11.01 8.02 -4.55
C VAL A 100 -10.56 6.60 -4.22
N ASP A 101 -10.29 5.77 -5.24
CA ASP A 101 -9.99 4.35 -5.06
C ASP A 101 -8.54 4.04 -5.42
N TYR A 102 -7.93 3.21 -4.58
CA TYR A 102 -6.54 2.82 -4.66
C TYR A 102 -6.41 1.31 -4.53
N ILE A 103 -5.32 0.78 -5.05
CA ILE A 103 -5.02 -0.65 -4.97
C ILE A 103 -3.54 -0.83 -4.63
N PHE A 104 -3.27 -1.74 -3.70
CA PHE A 104 -1.92 -2.19 -3.38
C PHE A 104 -1.70 -3.59 -3.91
N PHE A 105 -0.59 -3.81 -4.61
CA PHE A 105 -0.28 -5.12 -5.18
C PHE A 105 0.61 -5.93 -4.24
N THR A 106 0.14 -7.11 -3.86
CA THR A 106 0.96 -8.12 -3.21
C THR A 106 1.46 -9.11 -4.26
N LYS A 107 2.26 -10.10 -3.85
CA LYS A 107 2.78 -11.11 -4.76
C LYS A 107 1.70 -11.95 -5.43
N ASN A 108 0.65 -12.31 -4.68
CA ASN A 108 -0.38 -13.26 -5.12
C ASN A 108 -1.78 -12.65 -5.17
N SER A 109 -1.94 -11.41 -4.71
CA SER A 109 -3.24 -10.76 -4.59
C SER A 109 -3.09 -9.24 -4.69
N SER A 110 -4.21 -8.54 -4.48
CA SER A 110 -4.24 -7.08 -4.39
C SER A 110 -5.23 -6.67 -3.33
N VAL A 111 -4.93 -5.60 -2.61
CA VAL A 111 -5.81 -5.04 -1.58
C VAL A 111 -6.30 -3.69 -2.08
N LYS A 112 -7.62 -3.53 -2.17
CA LYS A 112 -8.32 -2.32 -2.60
C LYS A 112 -8.74 -1.48 -1.41
N PHE A 113 -8.66 -0.16 -1.61
CA PHE A 113 -9.00 0.85 -0.63
C PHE A 113 -9.82 1.97 -1.28
N SER A 114 -10.64 2.64 -0.48
CA SER A 114 -11.41 3.81 -0.91
C SER A 114 -11.37 4.91 0.14
N LEU A 115 -11.54 6.15 -0.31
CA LEU A 115 -11.81 7.29 0.56
C LEU A 115 -13.33 7.42 0.78
N GLU A 116 -13.79 7.08 1.98
CA GLU A 116 -15.18 7.20 2.39
C GLU A 116 -15.27 8.12 3.61
N ASN A 117 -16.08 9.18 3.53
CA ASN A 117 -16.34 10.09 4.66
C ASN A 117 -15.08 10.65 5.34
N SER A 118 -14.05 11.01 4.57
CA SER A 118 -12.73 11.44 5.07
C SER A 118 -11.94 10.35 5.83
N SER A 119 -12.31 9.08 5.68
CA SER A 119 -11.60 7.90 6.16
C SER A 119 -10.99 7.13 4.98
N PHE A 120 -9.82 6.53 5.17
CA PHE A 120 -9.22 5.64 4.16
C PHE A 120 -9.47 4.19 4.54
N GLU A 121 -10.41 3.55 3.84
CA GLU A 121 -10.97 2.26 4.22
C GLU A 121 -10.50 1.14 3.30
N CYS A 122 -10.27 -0.04 3.88
CA CYS A 122 -10.03 -1.27 3.12
C CYS A 122 -11.36 -1.87 2.65
N ILE A 123 -11.56 -1.97 1.34
CA ILE A 123 -12.82 -2.44 0.71
C ILE A 123 -12.70 -3.85 0.12
N THR A 124 -11.64 -4.58 0.51
CA THR A 124 -11.37 -5.97 0.13
C THR A 124 -12.10 -6.92 1.09
N PRO A 125 -12.26 -8.23 0.80
CA PRO A 125 -12.84 -9.16 1.77
C PRO A 125 -12.24 -9.04 3.18
N ILE A 126 -13.12 -9.15 4.18
CA ILE A 126 -12.87 -8.76 5.57
C ILE A 126 -11.71 -9.51 6.22
N GLU A 127 -11.43 -10.72 5.76
CA GLU A 127 -10.32 -11.54 6.23
C GLU A 127 -8.97 -10.89 5.98
N ILE A 128 -8.83 -10.17 4.85
CA ILE A 128 -7.60 -9.47 4.48
C ILE A 128 -7.51 -8.12 5.20
N CYS A 129 -8.63 -7.38 5.29
CA CYS A 129 -8.65 -6.07 5.94
C CYS A 129 -8.38 -6.15 7.45
N LYS A 130 -8.83 -7.20 8.13
CA LYS A 130 -8.56 -7.44 9.57
C LYS A 130 -7.08 -7.59 9.91
N GLU A 131 -6.24 -7.96 8.95
CA GLU A 131 -4.80 -8.10 9.19
C GLU A 131 -4.07 -6.74 9.24
N LEU A 132 -4.74 -5.68 8.75
CA LEU A 132 -4.21 -4.31 8.69
C LEU A 132 -4.46 -3.53 9.99
N GLU A 133 -5.45 -3.93 10.79
CA GLU A 133 -5.72 -3.44 12.15
C GLU A 133 -4.66 -3.95 13.16
#